data_AF-A0A4R7CC87-F1
#
_entry.id   AF-A0A4R7CC87-F1
#
_cell.length_a   1.000
_cell.length_b   1.000
_cell.length_c   1.000
_cell.angle_alpha   90.00
_cell.angle_beta   90.00
_cell.angle_gamma   90.00
#
_symmetry.space_group_name_H-M   'P 1'
#
loop_
_entity.id
_entity.type
_entity.pdbx_description
1 polymer ?
#
loop_
_entity_poly.entity_id
_entity_poly.type
_entity_poly.pdbx_seq_one_letter_code
_entity_poly.pdbx_strand_id
1 'polypeptide(L)' 'MQDNAWQPIETAPKDLDILVHTPPWGSIIARFSEEFGQWLSRMQMPASIQAADELPTHWQPLPDAPVGSEAKPLARPAAI' A
#
# COMPACT_ATOMS: atom_id res chain seq x y z
N MET A 1 20.40 8.00 3.96
CA MET A 1 19.39 7.71 4.98
C MET A 1 18.09 8.20 4.39
N GLN A 2 17.18 7.31 3.98
CA GLN A 2 15.83 7.76 3.64
C GLN A 2 15.15 8.09 4.97
N ASP A 3 14.75 9.34 5.17
CA ASP A 3 13.84 9.69 6.24
C ASP A 3 12.50 9.02 5.94
N ASN A 4 12.23 7.87 6.57
CA ASN A 4 10.93 7.18 6.53
C ASN A 4 9.88 7.94 7.35
N ALA A 5 9.83 9.26 7.16
CA ALA A 5 8.85 10.12 7.79
C ALA A 5 7.50 9.91 7.11
N TRP A 6 6.47 9.75 7.92
CA TRP A 6 5.09 9.72 7.45
C TRP A 6 4.73 11.03 6.75
N GLN A 7 4.03 10.91 5.62
CA GLN A 7 3.56 12.03 4.81
C GLN A 7 2.03 12.03 4.71
N PRO A 8 1.37 13.18 4.47
CA PRO A 8 -0.07 13.24 4.24
C PRO A 8 -0.50 12.38 3.05
N ILE A 9 -1.61 11.66 3.16
CA ILE A 9 -2.08 10.71 2.13
C ILE A 9 -2.33 11.38 0.76
N GLU A 10 -2.62 12.69 0.73
CA GLU A 10 -2.88 13.45 -0.49
C GLU A 10 -1.63 13.59 -1.38
N THR A 11 -0.44 13.40 -0.82
CA THR A 11 0.84 13.47 -1.55
C THR A 11 1.30 12.10 -2.07
N ALA A 12 0.53 11.04 -1.80
CA ALA A 12 0.95 9.68 -2.09
C ALA A 12 1.00 9.36 -3.59
N PRO A 13 2.03 8.63 -4.06
CA PRO A 13 2.13 8.17 -5.43
C PRO A 13 1.09 7.09 -5.72
N LYS A 14 0.17 7.36 -6.65
CA LYS A 14 -0.97 6.48 -6.96
C LYS A 14 -0.59 5.24 -7.80
N ASP A 15 0.62 5.23 -8.35
CA ASP A 15 1.15 4.20 -9.24
C ASP A 15 1.93 3.09 -8.51
N LEU A 16 2.20 3.28 -7.22
CA LEU A 16 3.03 2.40 -6.39
C LEU A 16 2.25 1.73 -5.26
N ASP A 17 2.79 0.62 -4.78
CA ASP A 17 2.38 0.04 -3.51
C ASP A 17 3.11 0.80 -2.39
N ILE A 18 2.34 1.27 -1.40
CA ILE A 18 2.84 2.10 -0.30
C ILE A 18 2.37 1.55 1.04
N LEU A 19 3.04 1.95 2.13
CA LEU A 19 2.52 1.73 3.47
C LEU A 19 1.60 2.89 3.82
N VAL A 20 0.39 2.59 4.30
CA VAL A 20 -0.56 3.59 4.80
C VAL A 20 -0.91 3.31 6.25
N HIS A 21 -1.20 4.36 7.02
CA HIS A 21 -1.74 4.23 8.37
C HIS A 21 -3.24 4.50 8.36
N THR A 22 -4.03 3.53 8.85
CA THR A 22 -5.44 3.69 9.16
C THR A 22 -5.66 3.56 10.68
N PRO A 23 -6.53 4.37 11.29
CA PRO A 23 -6.88 4.23 12.71
C PRO A 23 -7.33 2.81 13.13
N PRO A 24 -8.21 2.10 12.38
CA PRO A 24 -8.72 0.79 12.80
C PRO A 24 -7.73 -0.38 12.61
N TRP A 25 -6.79 -0.30 11.66
CA TRP A 25 -5.96 -1.45 11.26
C TRP A 25 -4.46 -1.20 11.42
N GLY A 26 -4.07 0.00 11.84
CA GLY A 26 -2.66 0.34 11.97
C GLY A 26 -2.01 0.54 10.60
N SER A 27 -0.82 -0.02 10.40
CA SER A 27 -0.07 0.15 9.14
C SER A 27 -0.30 -1.02 8.20
N ILE A 28 -0.74 -0.74 6.98
CA ILE A 28 -1.03 -1.75 5.95
C ILE A 28 -0.41 -1.35 4.60
N ILE A 29 -0.21 -2.33 3.71
CA ILE A 29 0.20 -2.07 2.33
C ILE A 29 -1.04 -1.80 1.50
N ALA A 30 -1.07 -0.67 0.80
CA ALA A 30 -2.18 -0.27 -0.05
C ALA A 30 -1.73 0.20 -1.44
N ARG A 31 -2.65 0.14 -2.40
CA ARG A 31 -2.50 0.70 -3.75
C ARG A 31 -3.73 1.52 -4.10
N PHE A 32 -3.53 2.64 -4.79
CA PHE A 32 -4.65 3.44 -5.28
C PHE A 32 -5.33 2.73 -6.45
N SER A 33 -6.65 2.58 -6.37
CA SER A 33 -7.48 2.14 -7.48
C SER A 33 -8.10 3.35 -8.15
N GLU A 34 -7.74 3.60 -9.41
CA GLU A 34 -8.36 4.65 -10.22
C GLU A 34 -9.83 4.35 -10.52
N GLU A 35 -10.18 3.08 -10.68
CA GLU A 35 -11.56 2.61 -10.92
C GLU A 35 -12.49 3.05 -9.78
N PHE A 36 -12.02 2.94 -8.54
CA PHE A 36 -12.81 3.22 -7.34
C PHE A 36 -12.45 4.54 -6.65
N GLY A 37 -11.45 5.26 -7.15
CA GLY A 37 -10.94 6.51 -6.56
C GLY A 37 -10.44 6.36 -5.12
N GLN A 38 -9.96 5.18 -4.71
CA GLN A 38 -9.66 4.87 -3.31
C GLN A 38 -8.43 3.99 -3.13
N TRP A 39 -7.82 4.04 -1.95
CA TRP A 39 -6.74 3.14 -1.54
C TRP A 39 -7.30 1.78 -1.12
N LEU A 40 -6.80 0.72 -1.73
CA LEU A 40 -7.21 -0.66 -1.43
C LEU A 40 -6.07 -1.43 -0.77
N SER A 41 -6.38 -2.17 0.30
CA SER A 41 -5.43 -3.08 0.94
C SER A 41 -4.97 -4.17 -0.02
N ARG A 42 -3.67 -4.49 0.03
CA ARG A 42 -3.06 -5.57 -0.78
C ARG A 42 -2.96 -6.91 -0.06
N MET A 43 -3.12 -6.94 1.27
CA MET A 43 -2.86 -8.13 2.10
C MET A 43 -4.12 -8.95 2.47
N GLN A 44 -5.31 -8.41 2.21
CA GLN A 44 -6.57 -9.14 2.40
C GLN A 44 -7.36 -9.11 1.08
N MET A 45 -8.45 -9.88 0.96
CA MET A 45 -9.44 -9.62 -0.10
C MET A 45 -9.66 -8.10 -0.18
N PRO A 46 -9.72 -7.49 -1.38
CA PRO A 46 -9.77 -6.03 -1.51
C PRO A 46 -10.97 -5.49 -0.74
N ALA A 47 -10.73 -5.15 0.52
CA ALA A 47 -11.66 -4.48 1.39
C ALA A 47 -11.44 -3.01 1.08
N SER A 48 -12.45 -2.44 0.45
CA SER A 48 -12.58 -0.99 0.33
C SER A 48 -12.55 -0.37 1.71
N ILE A 49 -11.70 0.63 1.87
CA ILE A 49 -11.62 1.43 3.08
C ILE A 49 -12.70 2.51 2.95
N GLN A 50 -13.91 2.27 3.48
CA GLN A 50 -15.09 3.09 3.14
C GLN A 50 -15.54 4.05 4.23
N ALA A 51 -15.39 3.71 5.51
CA ALA A 51 -15.82 4.63 6.56
C ALA A 51 -14.77 5.74 6.76
N ALA A 52 -15.23 6.96 7.07
CA ALA A 52 -14.37 8.14 7.13
C ALA A 52 -13.27 8.02 8.20
N ASP A 53 -13.53 7.25 9.26
CA ASP A 53 -12.60 6.88 10.32
C ASP A 53 -11.64 5.75 9.92
N GLU A 54 -11.92 5.06 8.82
CA GLU A 54 -11.09 3.98 8.29
C GLU A 54 -10.11 4.46 7.22
N LEU A 55 -10.37 5.63 6.61
CA LEU A 55 -9.55 6.18 5.53
C LEU A 55 -8.08 6.35 5.96
N PRO A 56 -7.13 6.01 5.07
CA PRO A 56 -5.72 6.24 5.34
C PRO A 56 -5.46 7.74 5.46
N THR A 57 -4.75 8.12 6.52
CA THR A 57 -4.43 9.54 6.80
C THR A 57 -3.00 9.89 6.41
N HIS A 58 -2.09 8.91 6.51
CA HIS A 58 -0.68 9.10 6.25
C HIS A 58 -0.11 7.93 5.45
N TRP A 59 0.98 8.18 4.72
CA TRP A 59 1.72 7.17 4.00
C TRP A 59 3.23 7.28 4.17
N GLN A 60 3.94 6.20 3.84
CA GLN A 60 5.39 6.18 3.64
C GLN A 60 5.74 5.18 2.52
N PRO A 61 6.89 5.34 1.85
CA PRO A 61 7.37 4.32 0.91
C PRO A 61 7.52 2.97 1.62
N LEU A 62 7.34 1.87 0.87
CA LEU A 62 7.74 0.57 1.39
C LEU A 62 9.24 0.56 1.63
N PRO A 63 9.72 0.00 2.77
CA PRO A 63 11.15 -0.15 2.98
C PRO A 63 11.72 -1.06 1.90
N ASP A 64 12.97 -0.79 1.50
CA ASP A 64 13.70 -1.70 0.64
C ASP A 64 13.73 -3.10 1.27
N ALA A 65 13.64 -4.12 0.41
CA ALA A 65 13.78 -5.49 0.86
C ALA A 65 15.14 -5.66 1.58
N PRO A 66 15.19 -6.42 2.68
CA PRO A 66 16.46 -6.70 3.35
C PRO A 66 17.47 -7.31 2.38
N VAL A 67 18.75 -6.95 2.52
CA VAL A 67 19.82 -7.53 1.70
C VAL A 67 19.81 -9.06 1.86
N GLY A 68 19.71 -9.79 0.74
CA GLY A 68 19.58 -11.25 0.72
C GLY A 68 18.16 -11.79 0.63
N SER A 69 17.15 -10.92 0.68
CA SER A 69 15.75 -11.27 0.39
C SER A 69 15.51 -11.23 -1.11
N GLU A 70 15.94 -12.27 -1.84
CA GLU A 70 15.50 -12.44 -3.22
C GLU A 70 14.01 -12.79 -3.21
N ALA A 71 13.16 -11.79 -3.49
CA ALA A 71 11.78 -12.06 -3.83
C ALA A 71 11.79 -12.89 -5.12
N LYS A 72 11.59 -14.21 -5.00
CA LYS A 72 11.50 -15.10 -6.16
C LYS A 72 10.42 -14.51 -7.08
N PRO A 73 10.74 -14.09 -8.31
CA PRO A 73 9.74 -13.57 -9.22
C PRO A 73 8.69 -14.68 -9.41
N LEU A 74 7.46 -14.40 -8.98
CA LEU A 74 6.34 -15.31 -9.20
C LEU A 74 6.14 -15.36 -10.71
N ALA A 75 6.61 -16.44 -11.35
CA ALA A 75 6.35 -16.68 -12.75
C ALA A 75 4.83 -16.62 -12.93
N ARG A 76 4.35 -15.61 -13.68
CA ARG A 76 2.95 -15.58 -14.11
C ARG A 76 2.71 -16.89 -14.86
N PRO A 77 1.77 -17.75 -14.44
CA PRO A 77 1.41 -18.89 -15.26
C PRO A 77 0.90 -18.34 -16.60
N ALA A 78 1.43 -18.87 -17.70
CA ALA A 78 0.90 -18.59 -19.02
C ALA A 78 -0.58 -18.99 -19.03
N ALA A 79 -1.45 -18.08 -19.47
CA ALA A 79 -2.85 -18.40 -19.71
C ALA A 79 -2.93 -19.58 -20.71
N ILE A 80 -3.71 -20.61 -20.36
CA ILE A 80 -4.13 -21.70 -21.25
C ILE A 80 -5.32 -21.22 -22.06
#